data_AF-A0A7W5C196-F1
#
_entry.id   AF-A0A7W5C196-F1
#
_cell.length_a   1.000
_cell.length_b   1.000
_cell.length_c   1.000
_cell.angle_alpha   90.00
_cell.angle_beta   90.00
_cell.angle_gamma   90.00
#
_symmetry.space_group_name_H-M   'P 1'
#
loop_
_entity.id
_entity.type
_entity.pdbx_description
1 polymer ?
#
loop_
_entity_poly.entity_id
_entity_poly.type
_entity_poly.pdbx_seq_one_letter_code
_entity_poly.pdbx_strand_id
1 'polypeptide(L)'
;MNAIVRPRLGLIRTPHTSAWLGVRKQIDMLRWQLPMPFTIRDLAHEIGRQVPREFESHAASLAEATLRDWLRRGAIQPTTTGGELPAYRRA
;
A
#
# COMPACT_ATOMS: atom_id res chain seq x y z
N MET A 1 11.46 -12.24 22.57
CA MET A 1 11.00 -13.00 21.40
C MET A 1 10.70 -12.02 20.28
N ASN A 2 11.65 -11.77 19.37
CA ASN A 2 11.38 -10.98 18.17
C ASN A 2 10.56 -11.87 17.22
N ALA A 3 9.24 -11.81 17.34
CA ALA A 3 8.37 -12.34 16.31
C ALA A 3 8.73 -11.55 15.04
N ILE A 4 9.37 -12.21 14.07
CA ILE A 4 9.46 -11.70 12.71
C ILE A 4 8.00 -11.70 12.24
N VAL A 5 7.29 -10.60 12.48
CA VAL A 5 5.94 -10.37 12.00
C VAL A 5 6.09 -10.31 10.49
N ARG A 6 5.94 -11.46 9.81
CA ARG A 6 5.68 -11.46 8.38
C ARG A 6 4.25 -10.96 8.26
N PRO A 7 3.99 -9.71 7.83
CA PRO A 7 2.64 -9.24 7.70
C PRO A 7 1.92 -10.18 6.73
N ARG A 8 0.91 -10.90 7.24
CA ARG A 8 0.08 -11.79 6.42
C ARG A 8 -0.83 -10.90 5.57
N LEU A 9 -0.34 -10.36 4.47
CA LEU A 9 -1.12 -9.47 3.60
C LEU A 9 -2.32 -10.20 3.00
N GLY A 10 -3.46 -9.52 2.95
CA GLY A 10 -4.68 -10.03 2.30
C GLY A 10 -4.81 -9.54 0.86
N LEU A 11 -5.70 -10.15 0.09
CA LEU A 11 -6.15 -9.56 -1.17
C LEU A 11 -6.86 -8.24 -0.88
N ILE A 12 -6.44 -7.14 -1.51
CA ILE A 12 -7.13 -5.85 -1.37
C ILE A 12 -8.18 -5.76 -2.47
N ARG A 13 -9.43 -5.44 -2.09
CA ARG A 13 -10.55 -5.18 -2.99
C ARG A 13 -11.22 -3.88 -2.58
N THR A 14 -11.62 -3.08 -3.56
CA THR A 14 -12.50 -1.92 -3.29
C THR A 14 -13.96 -2.37 -3.29
N PRO A 15 -14.83 -1.84 -2.41
CA PRO A 15 -16.23 -2.26 -2.30
C PRO A 15 -17.10 -1.90 -3.53
N HIS A 16 -16.68 -0.93 -4.34
CA HIS A 16 -17.48 -0.40 -5.45
C HIS A 16 -16.92 -0.75 -6.83
N THR A 17 -15.86 -1.55 -6.91
CA THR A 17 -15.19 -1.86 -8.18
C THR A 17 -14.63 -3.28 -8.17
N SER A 18 -14.52 -3.90 -9.35
CA SER A 18 -13.83 -5.19 -9.52
C SER A 18 -12.32 -5.09 -9.40
N ALA A 19 -11.75 -3.92 -9.11
CA ALA A 19 -10.32 -3.73 -8.99
C ALA A 19 -9.78 -4.39 -7.71
N TRP A 20 -8.65 -5.09 -7.86
CA TRP A 20 -8.00 -5.80 -6.76
C TRP A 20 -6.48 -5.72 -6.86
N LEU A 21 -5.81 -5.80 -5.71
CA LEU A 21 -4.35 -5.84 -5.62
C LEU A 21 -3.89 -7.15 -5.00
N GLY A 22 -3.24 -7.99 -5.80
CA GLY A 22 -2.75 -9.30 -5.39
C GLY A 22 -1.63 -9.22 -4.36
N VAL A 23 -1.52 -10.24 -3.50
CA VAL A 23 -0.53 -10.31 -2.42
C VAL A 23 0.91 -10.19 -2.94
N ARG A 24 1.24 -10.82 -4.08
CA ARG A 24 2.58 -10.74 -4.67
C ARG A 24 2.96 -9.30 -5.06
N LYS A 25 2.05 -8.58 -5.73
CA LYS A 25 2.25 -7.17 -6.07
C LYS A 25 2.44 -6.30 -4.83
N GLN A 26 1.66 -6.54 -3.79
CA GLN A 26 1.83 -5.82 -2.52
C GLN A 26 3.22 -6.05 -1.88
N ILE A 27 3.71 -7.30 -1.92
CA ILE A 27 5.05 -7.63 -1.41
C ILE A 27 6.14 -6.95 -2.25
N ASP A 28 6.02 -6.99 -3.57
CA ASP A 28 6.98 -6.36 -4.48
C ASP A 28 7.02 -4.83 -4.29
N MET A 29 5.85 -4.22 -4.09
CA MET A 29 5.72 -2.79 -3.77
C MET A 29 6.45 -2.43 -2.47
N LEU A 30 6.17 -3.16 -1.39
CA LEU A 30 6.80 -2.93 -0.09
C LEU A 30 8.32 -3.13 -0.10
N ARG A 31 8.83 -4.08 -0.90
CA ARG A 31 10.24 -4.42 -0.88
C ARG A 31 11.08 -3.56 -1.80
N TRP A 32 10.61 -3.33 -3.03
CA TRP A 32 11.48 -2.90 -4.12
C TRP A 32 10.98 -1.69 -4.90
N GLN A 33 9.67 -1.42 -4.93
CA GLN A 33 9.11 -0.43 -5.87
C GLN A 33 8.74 0.89 -5.19
N LEU A 34 8.38 0.86 -3.90
CA LEU A 34 8.09 2.07 -3.15
C LEU A 34 9.37 2.73 -2.61
N PRO A 35 9.51 4.07 -2.76
CA PRO A 35 10.53 4.83 -2.04
C PRO A 35 10.32 4.70 -0.52
N MET A 36 11.32 5.02 0.29
CA MET A 36 11.20 4.99 1.75
C MET A 36 11.76 6.27 2.36
N PRO A 37 10.97 7.01 3.17
CA PRO A 37 9.53 6.81 3.38
C PRO A 37 8.72 7.07 2.09
N PHE A 38 7.51 6.51 1.99
CA PHE A 38 6.59 6.77 0.87
C PHE A 38 5.33 7.50 1.35
N THR A 39 4.68 8.23 0.46
CA THR A 39 3.39 8.86 0.66
C THR A 39 2.27 8.03 0.02
N ILE A 40 1.02 8.34 0.35
CA ILE A 40 -0.14 7.73 -0.34
C ILE A 40 -0.12 7.99 -1.86
N ARG A 41 0.45 9.12 -2.30
CA ARG A 41 0.59 9.46 -3.72
C ARG A 41 1.55 8.51 -4.44
N ASP A 42 2.68 8.19 -3.82
CA ASP A 42 3.65 7.24 -4.36
C ASP A 42 3.01 5.85 -4.51
N LEU A 43 2.24 5.43 -3.50
CA LEU A 43 1.49 4.18 -3.53
C LEU A 43 0.42 4.15 -4.63
N ALA A 44 -0.39 5.21 -4.76
CA ALA A 44 -1.39 5.30 -5.81
C ALA A 44 -0.77 5.30 -7.21
N HIS A 45 0.35 6.00 -7.39
CA HIS A 45 1.07 6.00 -8.65
C HIS A 45 1.59 4.61 -9.02
N GLU A 46 2.23 3.91 -8.08
CA GLU A 46 2.76 2.57 -8.34
C GLU A 46 1.65 1.52 -8.56
N ILE A 47 0.51 1.65 -7.88
CA ILE A 47 -0.67 0.84 -8.17
C ILE A 47 -1.18 1.11 -9.59
N GLY A 48 -1.30 2.38 -10.00
CA GLY A 48 -1.73 2.77 -11.35
C GLY A 48 -0.86 2.18 -12.45
N ARG A 49 0.46 2.09 -12.23
CA ARG A 49 1.41 1.46 -13.16
C ARG A 49 1.24 -0.05 -13.30
N GLN A 50 0.66 -0.72 -12.30
CA GLN A 50 0.58 -2.18 -12.24
C GLN A 50 -0.81 -2.75 -12.47
N VAL A 51 -1.86 -1.96 -12.31
CA VAL A 51 -3.23 -2.39 -12.62
C VAL A 51 -3.53 -2.22 -14.11
N PRO A 52 -4.43 -3.02 -14.69
CA PRO A 52 -4.95 -2.75 -16.03
C PRO A 52 -5.48 -1.31 -16.15
N ARG A 53 -5.33 -0.69 -17.33
CA ARG A 53 -5.72 0.72 -17.59
C ARG A 53 -7.16 1.04 -17.18
N GLU A 54 -8.08 0.09 -17.35
CA GLU A 54 -9.49 0.24 -16.95
C GLU A 54 -9.68 0.48 -15.44
N PHE A 55 -8.69 0.14 -14.62
CA PHE A 55 -8.70 0.32 -13.17
C PHE A 55 -7.77 1.45 -12.68
N GLU A 56 -7.12 2.18 -13.59
CA GLU A 56 -6.20 3.28 -13.22
C GLU A 56 -6.93 4.39 -12.45
N SER A 57 -8.18 4.69 -12.81
CA SER A 57 -9.06 5.62 -12.10
C SER A 57 -9.35 5.19 -10.65
N HIS A 58 -9.17 3.91 -10.32
CA HIS A 58 -9.39 3.35 -8.99
C HIS A 58 -8.09 3.20 -8.17
N ALA A 59 -6.94 3.59 -8.72
CA ALA A 59 -5.64 3.44 -8.07
C ALA A 59 -5.59 4.17 -6.72
N ALA A 60 -6.21 5.35 -6.59
CA ALA A 60 -6.30 6.08 -5.34
C ALA A 60 -7.09 5.31 -4.26
N SER A 61 -8.26 4.77 -4.62
CA SER A 61 -9.09 3.98 -3.70
C SER A 61 -8.42 2.66 -3.30
N LEU A 62 -7.70 2.02 -4.24
CA LEU A 62 -6.87 0.85 -3.95
C LEU A 62 -5.70 1.20 -3.03
N ALA A 63 -5.05 2.36 -3.23
CA ALA A 63 -3.98 2.82 -2.36
C ALA A 63 -4.47 3.02 -0.93
N GLU A 64 -5.61 3.69 -0.73
CA GLU A 64 -6.22 3.85 0.59
C GLU A 64 -6.54 2.52 1.27
N ALA A 65 -7.18 1.60 0.54
CA ALA A 65 -7.53 0.28 1.08
C ALA A 65 -6.28 -0.54 1.44
N THR A 66 -5.26 -0.49 0.58
CA THR A 66 -3.96 -1.16 0.79
C THR A 66 -3.26 -0.58 2.02
N LEU A 67 -3.22 0.74 2.13
CA LEU A 67 -2.59 1.44 3.24
C LEU A 67 -3.25 1.13 4.58
N ARG A 68 -4.59 1.09 4.63
CA ARG A 68 -5.34 0.67 5.82
C ARG A 68 -5.04 -0.78 6.22
N ASP A 69 -4.97 -1.70 5.26
CA ASP A 69 -4.64 -3.10 5.53
C ASP A 69 -3.20 -3.25 6.03
N TRP A 70 -2.24 -2.57 5.40
CA TRP A 70 -0.83 -2.60 5.79
C TRP A 70 -0.59 -2.02 7.18
N LEU A 71 -1.25 -0.90 7.53
CA LEU A 71 -1.21 -0.36 8.89
C LEU A 71 -1.83 -1.34 9.90
N ARG A 72 -3.03 -1.88 9.59
CA ARG A 72 -3.72 -2.84 10.47
C ARG A 72 -2.89 -4.09 10.74
N ARG A 73 -2.12 -4.54 9.75
CA ARG A 73 -1.26 -5.74 9.85
C ARG A 73 0.15 -5.45 10.36
N GLY A 74 0.48 -4.19 10.63
CA GLY A 74 1.82 -3.79 11.05
C GLY A 74 2.88 -4.03 9.97
N ALA A 75 2.52 -3.94 8.69
CA ALA A 75 3.47 -4.01 7.58
C ALA A 75 4.24 -2.69 7.38
N ILE A 76 3.61 -1.58 7.78
CA ILE A 76 4.15 -0.22 7.70
C ILE A 76 3.84 0.53 8.99
N GLN A 77 4.61 1.59 9.25
CA GLN A 77 4.41 2.52 10.36
C GLN A 77 4.41 3.95 9.82
N PRO A 78 3.54 4.84 10.34
CA PRO A 78 3.58 6.25 10.00
C PRO A 78 4.90 6.86 10.48
N THR A 79 5.55 7.63 9.62
CA THR A 79 6.67 8.48 10.00
C THR A 79 6.10 9.86 10.29
N THR A 80 6.11 10.26 11.55
CA THR A 80 5.64 11.59 11.96
C THR A 80 6.49 12.67 11.29
N THR A 81 5.87 13.50 10.47
CA THR A 81 6.43 14.80 10.09
C THR A 81 5.32 15.83 10.26
N GLY A 82 5.50 16.75 11.21
CA GLY A 82 4.54 17.81 11.46
C GLY A 82 4.38 18.68 10.22
N GLY A 83 3.13 18.91 9.79
CA GLY A 83 2.77 19.85 8.72
C GLY A 83 2.78 19.30 7.29
N GLU A 84 3.25 18.07 7.05
CA GLU A 84 3.31 17.46 5.71
C GLU A 84 2.32 16.30 5.54
N LEU A 85 2.09 15.87 4.29
CA LEU A 85 1.30 14.66 4.00
C LEU A 85 1.86 13.47 4.80
N PRO A 86 1.00 12.60 5.37
CA PRO A 86 1.47 11.46 6.13
C PRO A 86 2.34 10.56 5.25
N ALA A 87 3.55 10.30 5.73
CA ALA A 87 4.50 9.40 5.11
C ALA A 87 4.62 8.10 5.92
N TYR A 88 5.04 7.04 5.26
CA TYR A 88 5.03 5.68 5.80
C TYR A 88 6.36 5.00 5.53
N ARG A 89 6.85 4.25 6.50
CA ARG A 89 8.02 3.37 6.36
C ARG A 89 7.64 1.92 6.63
N ARG A 90 8.47 0.99 6.17
CA ARG A 90 8.36 -0.43 6.53
C ARG A 90 8.48 -0.60 8.04
N ALA A 91 7.67 -1.48 8.61
CA ALA A 91 7.71 -1.80 10.03
C ALA A 91 8.93 -2.63 10.43
#